data_AF-A0A3P5ZMI3-F1
#
_entry.id   AF-A0A3P5ZMI3-F1
#
_cell.length_a   1.000
_cell.length_b   1.000
_cell.length_c   1.000
_cell.angle_alpha   90.00
_cell.angle_beta   90.00
_cell.angle_gamma   90.00
#
_symmetry.space_group_name_H-M   'P 1'
#
loop_
_entity.id
_entity.type
_entity.pdbx_description
1 polymer ?
#
loop_
_entity_poly.entity_id
_entity_poly.type
_entity_poly.pdbx_seq_one_letter_code
_entity_poly.pdbx_strand_id
1 'polypeptide(L)'
;LKTPNITPLWEAFFNGSSEELYNVYVHADPTREYDPPFTGVFENRVIHSKPSERNTPTLASAARRLIAHALLDDPQNYMFALFSPSCVPIHSFDFTYKTLVLSRKSFIEILKDEPLQFERWAARGPIAMLPEVRFDDFRIGSQFWVLKRKHAHVVARAYMGEV
;
A
#
# COMPACT_ATOMS: atom_id res chain seq x y z
N LEU A 1 -4.82 18.75 -14.07
CA LEU A 1 -5.27 19.04 -12.69
C LEU A 1 -4.07 18.83 -11.78
N LYS A 2 -3.51 19.88 -11.18
CA LYS A 2 -2.42 19.75 -10.20
C LYS A 2 -3.02 19.09 -8.96
N THR A 3 -2.48 17.96 -8.53
CA THR A 3 -2.97 17.23 -7.35
C THR A 3 -2.88 18.15 -6.13
N PRO A 4 -3.91 18.23 -5.27
CA PRO A 4 -3.84 19.05 -4.06
C PRO A 4 -2.62 18.69 -3.21
N ASN A 5 -1.96 19.69 -2.62
CA ASN A 5 -0.88 19.44 -1.68
C ASN A 5 -1.46 18.86 -0.38
N ILE A 6 -1.21 17.58 -0.14
CA ILE A 6 -1.72 16.85 1.02
C ILE A 6 -0.81 16.95 2.25
N THR A 7 0.40 17.50 2.12
CA THR A 7 1.38 17.57 3.21
C THR A 7 0.80 18.18 4.49
N PRO A 8 0.11 19.34 4.46
CA PRO A 8 -0.41 19.93 5.70
C PRO A 8 -1.41 19.05 6.46
N LEU A 9 -2.20 18.25 5.72
CA LEU A 9 -3.17 17.34 6.32
C LEU A 9 -2.48 16.19 7.06
N TRP A 10 -1.45 15.61 6.45
CA TRP A 10 -0.70 14.51 7.06
C TRP A 10 0.21 15.00 8.20
N GLU A 11 0.80 16.19 8.07
CA GLU A 11 1.48 16.86 9.20
C GLU A 11 0.54 17.04 10.38
N ALA A 12 -0.68 17.55 10.15
CA ALA A 12 -1.68 17.69 11.21
C ALA A 12 -2.10 16.34 11.81
N PHE A 13 -2.18 15.28 11.01
CA PHE A 13 -2.50 13.93 11.48
C PHE A 13 -1.43 13.37 12.43
N PHE A 14 -0.15 13.53 12.09
CA PHE A 14 0.98 13.04 12.91
C PHE A 14 1.40 14.02 14.02
N ASN A 15 0.90 15.26 14.00
CA ASN A 15 1.28 16.29 14.96
C ASN A 15 1.12 15.82 16.43
N GLY A 16 2.14 16.09 17.25
CA GLY A 16 2.19 15.69 18.66
C GLY A 16 2.42 14.19 18.91
N SER A 17 2.59 13.39 17.87
CA SER A 17 2.93 11.97 17.98
C SER A 17 4.45 11.78 17.98
N SER A 18 4.94 10.77 18.70
CA SER A 18 6.35 10.40 18.60
C SER A 18 6.67 9.88 17.20
N GLU A 19 7.75 10.39 16.60
CA GLU A 19 8.23 9.95 15.28
C GLU A 19 8.65 8.47 15.28
N GLU A 20 8.94 7.87 16.44
CA GLU A 20 9.27 6.45 16.58
C GLU A 20 8.06 5.52 16.33
N LEU A 21 6.83 6.06 16.30
CA LEU A 21 5.61 5.26 16.16
C LEU A 21 5.20 5.01 14.71
N TYR A 22 5.85 5.64 13.74
CA TYR A 22 5.49 5.53 12.33
C TYR A 22 6.67 5.74 11.41
N ASN A 23 6.62 5.07 10.25
CA ASN A 23 7.50 5.34 9.12
C ASN A 23 6.64 5.68 7.91
N VAL A 24 7.13 6.60 7.07
CA VAL A 24 6.47 7.00 5.81
C VAL A 24 7.39 6.63 4.66
N TYR A 25 6.82 6.00 3.63
CA TYR A 25 7.53 5.64 2.40
C TYR A 25 6.69 6.09 1.20
N VAL A 26 7.34 6.71 0.23
CA VAL A 26 6.68 7.30 -0.95
C VAL A 26 7.18 6.61 -2.20
N HIS A 27 6.26 6.06 -2.98
CA HIS A 27 6.54 5.63 -4.34
C HIS A 27 6.07 6.72 -5.30
N ALA A 28 7.00 7.48 -5.85
CA ALA A 28 6.74 8.56 -6.80
C ALA A 28 7.05 8.07 -8.22
N ASP A 29 6.03 7.99 -9.07
CA ASP A 29 6.21 7.57 -10.46
C ASP A 29 7.16 8.52 -11.21
N PRO A 30 8.32 8.07 -11.70
CA PRO A 30 9.35 8.94 -12.28
C PRO A 30 8.94 9.57 -13.62
N THR A 31 7.84 9.12 -14.23
CA THR A 31 7.29 9.67 -15.49
C THR A 31 6.20 10.72 -15.26
N ARG A 32 5.81 10.94 -14.02
CA ARG A 32 4.79 11.92 -13.66
C ARG A 32 5.44 13.22 -13.21
N GLU A 33 4.79 14.33 -13.53
CA GLU A 33 5.13 15.61 -12.95
C GLU A 33 4.61 15.69 -11.51
N TYR A 34 5.53 15.87 -10.59
CA TYR A 34 5.29 16.31 -9.22
C TYR A 34 6.20 17.50 -8.95
N ASP A 35 5.96 18.21 -7.84
CA ASP A 35 6.67 19.43 -7.47
C ASP A 35 7.66 19.11 -6.34
N PRO A 36 8.83 18.50 -6.63
CA PRO A 36 9.85 18.26 -5.62
C PRO A 36 10.49 19.58 -5.17
N PRO A 37 11.05 19.63 -3.95
CA PRO A 37 11.19 18.53 -3.01
C PRO A 37 9.89 18.20 -2.28
N PHE A 38 9.72 16.93 -1.90
CA PHE A 38 8.71 16.57 -0.91
C PHE A 38 9.08 17.22 0.43
N THR A 39 8.08 17.70 1.17
CA THR A 39 8.27 18.42 2.43
C THR A 39 7.54 17.73 3.59
N GLY A 40 7.87 18.14 4.81
CA GLY A 40 7.19 17.68 6.02
C GLY A 40 7.38 16.20 6.24
N VAL A 41 6.30 15.49 6.59
CA VAL A 41 6.32 14.04 6.85
C VAL A 41 6.71 13.18 5.64
N PHE A 42 6.78 13.77 4.43
CA PHE A 42 7.20 13.09 3.20
C PHE A 42 8.65 13.41 2.79
N GLU A 43 9.33 14.31 3.50
CA GLU A 43 10.70 14.72 3.18
C GLU A 43 11.67 13.52 3.25
N ASN A 44 12.48 13.35 2.21
CA ASN A 44 13.45 12.25 2.07
C ASN A 44 12.85 10.83 2.23
N ARG A 45 11.53 10.68 2.00
CA ARG A 45 10.82 9.38 2.10
C ARG A 45 10.61 8.65 0.77
N VAL A 46 11.12 9.19 -0.33
CA VAL A 46 10.92 8.61 -1.66
C VAL A 46 11.82 7.41 -1.87
N ILE A 47 11.22 6.25 -2.14
CA ILE A 47 11.94 5.02 -2.48
C ILE A 47 12.28 4.98 -3.97
N HIS A 48 13.18 4.09 -4.36
CA HIS A 48 13.39 3.80 -5.78
C HIS A 48 12.08 3.30 -6.43
N SER A 49 11.55 4.11 -7.35
CA SER A 49 10.21 3.97 -7.90
C SER A 49 10.25 3.67 -9.41
N LYS A 50 9.19 3.03 -9.92
CA LYS A 50 9.04 2.70 -11.35
C LYS A 50 7.73 3.26 -11.90
N PRO A 51 7.55 3.38 -13.22
CA PRO A 51 6.29 3.81 -13.81
C PRO A 51 5.11 2.98 -13.28
N SER A 52 4.01 3.65 -12.94
CA SER A 52 2.82 3.04 -12.40
C SER A 52 1.54 3.70 -12.92
N GLU A 53 0.65 2.90 -13.48
CA GLU A 53 -0.56 3.39 -14.14
C GLU A 53 -1.82 2.80 -13.52
N ARG A 54 -2.85 3.65 -13.42
CA ARG A 54 -4.18 3.26 -12.93
C ARG A 54 -4.74 2.11 -13.75
N ASN A 55 -5.37 1.15 -13.08
CA ASN A 55 -5.97 -0.04 -13.68
C ASN A 55 -4.99 -0.99 -14.38
N THR A 56 -3.70 -0.92 -14.06
CA THR A 56 -2.69 -1.83 -14.60
C THR A 56 -1.98 -2.61 -13.48
N PRO A 57 -1.32 -3.75 -13.80
CA PRO A 57 -0.53 -4.51 -12.82
C PRO A 57 0.62 -3.71 -12.19
N THR A 58 1.05 -2.61 -12.82
CA THR A 58 2.16 -1.79 -12.31
C THR A 58 1.84 -1.12 -10.97
N LEU A 59 0.56 -0.83 -10.66
CA LEU A 59 0.16 -0.35 -9.34
C LEU A 59 0.39 -1.40 -8.24
N ALA A 60 0.09 -2.67 -8.52
CA ALA A 60 0.39 -3.76 -7.59
C ALA A 60 1.91 -3.91 -7.40
N SER A 61 2.69 -3.76 -8.48
CA SER A 61 4.16 -3.74 -8.43
C SER A 61 4.69 -2.58 -7.57
N ALA A 62 4.12 -1.37 -7.70
CA ALA A 62 4.49 -0.22 -6.87
C ALA A 62 4.21 -0.45 -5.38
N ALA A 63 3.02 -0.96 -5.05
CA ALA A 63 2.66 -1.32 -3.68
C ALA A 63 3.61 -2.39 -3.08
N ARG A 64 3.99 -3.39 -3.88
CA ARG A 64 4.93 -4.42 -3.44
C ARG A 64 6.35 -3.87 -3.20
N ARG A 65 6.81 -2.90 -4.00
CA ARG A 65 8.08 -2.17 -3.75
C ARG A 65 8.06 -1.41 -2.43
N LEU A 66 6.96 -0.70 -2.14
CA LEU A 66 6.78 -0.02 -0.85
C LEU A 66 6.89 -0.99 0.32
N ILE A 67 6.20 -2.13 0.26
CA ILE A 67 6.26 -3.13 1.33
C ILE A 67 7.67 -3.71 1.46
N ALA A 68 8.30 -4.09 0.34
CA ALA A 68 9.64 -4.66 0.37
C ALA A 68 10.65 -3.69 1.00
N HIS A 69 10.63 -2.42 0.59
CA HIS A 69 11.47 -1.39 1.19
C HIS A 69 11.18 -1.24 2.69
N ALA A 70 9.92 -1.08 3.08
CA ALA A 70 9.54 -0.91 4.48
C ALA A 70 9.91 -2.11 5.37
N LEU A 71 9.89 -3.34 4.83
CA LEU A 71 10.30 -4.54 5.56
C LEU A 71 11.82 -4.62 5.79
N LEU A 72 12.60 -4.13 4.82
CA LEU A 72 14.07 -4.14 4.84
C LEU A 72 14.64 -2.97 5.66
N ASP A 73 14.00 -1.80 5.57
CA ASP A 73 14.43 -0.56 6.19
C ASP A 73 14.35 -0.61 7.72
N ASP A 74 13.22 -1.08 8.26
CA ASP A 74 13.01 -1.15 9.72
C ASP A 74 12.41 -2.50 10.16
N PRO A 75 13.12 -3.30 10.98
CA PRO A 75 12.59 -4.54 11.53
C PRO A 75 11.40 -4.32 12.48
N GLN A 76 11.22 -3.12 13.04
CA GLN A 76 10.13 -2.77 13.96
C GLN A 76 8.82 -2.42 13.23
N ASN A 77 8.85 -2.19 11.91
CA ASN A 77 7.63 -2.00 11.12
C ASN A 77 6.68 -3.20 11.27
N TYR A 78 5.55 -2.99 11.92
CA TYR A 78 4.62 -4.07 12.30
C TYR A 78 3.27 -4.02 11.56
N MET A 79 2.76 -2.82 11.27
CA MET A 79 1.53 -2.57 10.54
C MET A 79 1.85 -1.75 9.30
N PHE A 80 1.38 -2.19 8.13
CA PHE A 80 1.67 -1.61 6.83
C PHE A 80 0.36 -1.12 6.24
N ALA A 81 0.17 0.18 6.13
CA ALA A 81 -1.05 0.77 5.56
C ALA A 81 -0.73 1.40 4.20
N LEU A 82 -1.53 1.06 3.19
CA LEU A 82 -1.36 1.57 1.83
C LEU A 82 -2.41 2.63 1.52
N PHE A 83 -1.95 3.79 1.04
CA PHE A 83 -2.80 4.92 0.66
C PHE A 83 -2.34 5.54 -0.65
N SER A 84 -3.19 6.37 -1.25
CA SER A 84 -2.83 7.22 -2.39
C SER A 84 -2.85 8.69 -1.97
N PRO A 85 -2.37 9.61 -2.83
CA PRO A 85 -2.46 11.05 -2.56
C PRO A 85 -3.89 11.61 -2.46
N SER A 86 -4.93 10.82 -2.73
CA SER A 86 -6.33 11.21 -2.58
C SER A 86 -6.96 10.71 -1.27
N CYS A 87 -6.21 9.97 -0.43
CA CYS A 87 -6.70 9.48 0.85
C CYS A 87 -6.56 10.54 1.94
N VAL A 88 -7.56 10.60 2.82
CA VAL A 88 -7.60 11.53 3.96
C VAL A 88 -7.89 10.76 5.26
N PRO A 89 -7.15 11.01 6.35
CA PRO A 89 -7.47 10.43 7.65
C PRO A 89 -8.75 11.04 8.21
N ILE A 90 -9.62 10.22 8.77
CA ILE A 90 -10.91 10.63 9.37
C ILE A 90 -10.94 10.48 10.91
N HIS A 91 -9.86 9.97 11.48
CA HIS A 91 -9.63 9.86 12.93
C HIS A 91 -8.22 10.36 13.25
N SER A 92 -7.93 10.63 14.53
CA SER A 92 -6.59 11.02 14.98
C SER A 92 -5.56 9.89 14.82
N PHE A 93 -4.28 10.25 14.82
CA PHE A 93 -3.21 9.25 14.81
C PHE A 93 -3.27 8.32 16.02
N ASP A 94 -3.48 8.84 17.23
CA ASP A 94 -3.58 8.03 18.45
C ASP A 94 -4.69 6.96 18.36
N PHE A 95 -5.88 7.35 17.89
CA PHE A 95 -6.98 6.41 17.68
C PHE A 95 -6.60 5.33 16.66
N THR A 96 -6.04 5.76 15.53
CA THR A 96 -5.66 4.87 14.42
C THR A 96 -4.56 3.90 14.86
N TYR A 97 -3.50 4.41 15.46
CA TYR A 97 -2.36 3.63 15.97
C TYR A 97 -2.82 2.57 16.98
N LYS A 98 -3.58 2.96 18.00
CA LYS A 98 -4.12 2.01 19.00
C LYS A 98 -5.01 0.96 18.35
N THR A 99 -5.90 1.36 17.45
CA THR A 99 -6.80 0.43 16.73
C THR A 99 -6.00 -0.61 15.94
N LEU A 100 -4.95 -0.18 15.23
CA LEU A 100 -4.15 -1.07 14.40
C LEU A 100 -3.23 -1.96 15.23
N VAL A 101 -2.46 -1.40 16.16
CA VAL A 101 -1.45 -2.15 16.94
C VAL A 101 -2.09 -3.15 17.91
N LEU A 102 -3.24 -2.83 18.49
CA LEU A 102 -3.99 -3.76 19.35
C LEU A 102 -4.71 -4.86 18.54
N SER A 103 -4.86 -4.69 17.22
CA SER A 103 -5.53 -5.68 16.37
C SER A 103 -4.66 -6.92 16.16
N ARG A 104 -5.30 -8.10 16.22
CA ARG A 104 -4.68 -9.37 15.80
C ARG A 104 -4.84 -9.66 14.31
N LYS A 105 -5.54 -8.81 13.57
CA LYS A 105 -5.94 -9.03 12.17
C LYS A 105 -5.33 -8.01 11.21
N SER A 106 -5.29 -8.38 9.94
CA SER A 106 -5.15 -7.42 8.84
C SER A 106 -6.53 -7.00 8.33
N PHE A 107 -6.56 -5.89 7.61
CA PHE A 107 -7.76 -5.24 7.14
C PHE A 107 -7.67 -5.10 5.62
N ILE A 108 -8.57 -5.74 4.91
CA ILE A 108 -8.77 -5.59 3.48
C ILE A 108 -10.25 -5.83 3.21
N GLU A 109 -10.84 -5.00 2.38
CA GLU A 109 -12.20 -5.22 1.91
C GLU A 109 -12.19 -6.34 0.87
N ILE A 110 -13.10 -7.29 1.02
CA ILE A 110 -13.38 -8.33 0.03
C ILE A 110 -14.83 -8.14 -0.38
N LEU A 111 -15.03 -7.91 -1.68
CA LEU A 111 -16.35 -7.74 -2.26
C LEU A 111 -17.02 -9.11 -2.39
N LYS A 112 -18.33 -9.15 -2.12
CA LYS A 112 -19.16 -10.34 -2.28
C LYS A 112 -19.89 -10.27 -3.61
N ASP A 113 -20.05 -11.42 -4.25
CA ASP A 113 -20.88 -11.59 -5.43
C ASP A 113 -20.53 -10.62 -6.58
N GLU A 114 -19.21 -10.43 -6.82
CA GLU A 114 -18.71 -9.53 -7.87
C GLU A 114 -18.99 -10.09 -9.27
N PRO A 115 -19.81 -9.41 -10.11
CA PRO A 115 -20.23 -9.95 -11.40
C PRO A 115 -19.07 -10.24 -12.36
N LEU A 116 -17.95 -9.53 -12.22
CA LEU A 116 -16.77 -9.65 -13.09
C LEU A 116 -15.68 -10.56 -12.52
N GLN A 117 -16.01 -11.43 -11.56
CA GLN A 117 -15.03 -12.25 -10.86
C GLN A 117 -14.32 -13.23 -11.78
N PHE A 118 -15.06 -13.90 -12.65
CA PHE A 118 -14.49 -14.85 -13.60
C PHE A 118 -13.64 -14.16 -14.64
N GLU A 119 -14.12 -13.05 -15.22
CA GLU A 119 -13.41 -12.27 -16.23
C GLU A 119 -12.10 -11.72 -15.70
N ARG A 120 -12.07 -11.26 -14.43
CA ARG A 120 -10.83 -10.77 -13.80
C ARG A 120 -9.86 -11.91 -13.50
N TRP A 121 -10.34 -13.07 -13.04
CA TRP A 121 -9.50 -14.24 -12.82
C TRP A 121 -8.90 -14.78 -14.13
N ALA A 122 -9.71 -14.81 -15.20
CA ALA A 122 -9.32 -15.30 -16.52
C ALA A 122 -8.70 -14.22 -17.44
N ALA A 123 -8.46 -13.00 -16.95
CA ALA A 123 -8.01 -11.86 -17.76
C ALA A 123 -6.68 -12.11 -18.51
N ARG A 124 -5.86 -13.06 -18.03
CA ARG A 124 -4.60 -13.49 -18.66
C ARG A 124 -4.71 -14.85 -19.37
N GLY A 125 -5.93 -15.36 -19.53
CA GLY A 125 -6.25 -16.70 -19.99
C GLY A 125 -6.80 -17.59 -18.87
N PRO A 126 -7.70 -18.53 -19.19
CA PRO A 126 -8.46 -19.32 -18.20
C PRO A 126 -7.64 -20.35 -17.42
N ILE A 127 -6.34 -20.49 -17.72
CA ILE A 127 -5.42 -21.39 -17.01
C ILE A 127 -4.25 -20.65 -16.36
N ALA A 128 -4.13 -19.33 -16.59
CA ALA A 128 -2.93 -18.56 -16.21
C ALA A 128 -2.71 -18.44 -14.70
N MET A 129 -3.78 -18.61 -13.91
CA MET A 129 -3.74 -18.55 -12.45
C MET A 129 -3.59 -19.94 -11.81
N LEU A 130 -3.63 -21.03 -12.60
CA LEU A 130 -3.53 -22.40 -12.10
C LEU A 130 -2.08 -22.91 -12.13
N PRO A 131 -1.69 -23.75 -11.15
CA PRO A 131 -2.51 -24.26 -10.04
C PRO A 131 -2.57 -23.34 -8.80
N GLU A 132 -1.81 -22.24 -8.77
CA GLU A 132 -1.58 -21.43 -7.57
C GLU A 132 -2.84 -20.79 -6.99
N VAL A 133 -3.78 -20.35 -7.84
CA VAL A 133 -5.03 -19.70 -7.45
C VAL A 133 -6.18 -20.29 -8.27
N ARG A 134 -6.90 -21.24 -7.67
CA ARG A 134 -8.15 -21.75 -8.22
C ARG A 134 -9.20 -20.65 -8.24
N PHE A 135 -10.17 -20.76 -9.14
CA PHE A 135 -11.27 -19.79 -9.22
C PHE A 135 -12.03 -19.67 -7.89
N ASP A 136 -12.31 -20.79 -7.22
CA ASP A 136 -13.02 -20.82 -5.92
C ASP A 136 -12.25 -20.12 -4.78
N ASP A 137 -10.93 -19.95 -4.93
CA ASP A 137 -10.05 -19.27 -3.98
C ASP A 137 -9.83 -17.79 -4.34
N PHE A 138 -10.13 -17.40 -5.59
CA PHE A 138 -9.95 -16.04 -6.06
C PHE A 138 -10.95 -15.09 -5.40
N ARG A 139 -10.49 -13.92 -4.95
CA ARG A 139 -11.33 -12.89 -4.33
C ARG A 139 -11.01 -11.54 -4.97
N ILE A 140 -12.03 -10.70 -5.10
CA ILE A 140 -11.89 -9.30 -5.51
C ILE A 140 -12.08 -8.44 -4.27
N GLY A 141 -11.29 -7.39 -4.16
CA GLY A 141 -11.28 -6.52 -3.00
C GLY A 141 -10.71 -5.15 -3.31
N SER A 142 -10.57 -4.36 -2.25
CA SER A 142 -9.99 -3.03 -2.33
C SER A 142 -8.50 -3.07 -2.69
N GLN A 143 -8.07 -2.05 -3.44
CA GLN A 143 -6.65 -1.77 -3.64
C GLN A 143 -5.96 -1.36 -2.32
N PHE A 144 -6.72 -0.79 -1.38
CA PHE A 144 -6.22 -0.29 -0.10
C PHE A 144 -6.42 -1.31 1.01
N TRP A 145 -5.45 -1.38 1.91
CA TRP A 145 -5.41 -2.36 2.98
C TRP A 145 -4.50 -1.90 4.11
N VAL A 146 -4.62 -2.59 5.25
CA VAL A 146 -3.64 -2.57 6.33
C VAL A 146 -3.21 -3.99 6.64
N LEU A 147 -1.94 -4.30 6.43
CA LEU A 147 -1.37 -5.63 6.63
C LEU A 147 -0.51 -5.68 7.90
N LYS A 148 -0.57 -6.82 8.59
CA LYS A 148 0.42 -7.14 9.63
C LYS A 148 1.70 -7.59 8.96
N ARG A 149 2.85 -7.44 9.62
CA ARG A 149 4.18 -7.82 9.11
C ARG A 149 4.22 -9.21 8.47
N LYS A 150 3.59 -10.21 9.10
CA LYS A 150 3.54 -11.57 8.53
C LYS A 150 2.86 -11.65 7.16
N HIS A 151 1.81 -10.87 6.91
CA HIS A 151 1.13 -10.83 5.61
C HIS A 151 1.88 -9.92 4.63
N ALA A 152 2.51 -8.85 5.12
CA ALA A 152 3.41 -8.02 4.33
C ALA A 152 4.56 -8.84 3.72
N HIS A 153 5.17 -9.75 4.49
CA HIS A 153 6.17 -10.69 3.96
C HIS A 153 5.63 -11.58 2.84
N VAL A 154 4.39 -12.07 2.93
CA VAL A 154 3.77 -12.87 1.87
C VAL A 154 3.63 -12.04 0.58
N VAL A 155 3.16 -10.80 0.69
CA VAL A 155 2.99 -9.89 -0.46
C VAL A 155 4.35 -9.51 -1.08
N ALA A 156 5.37 -9.28 -0.27
CA ALA A 156 6.71 -8.95 -0.74
C ALA A 156 7.52 -10.17 -1.24
N ARG A 157 7.08 -11.41 -0.97
CA ARG A 157 7.89 -12.63 -1.16
C ARG A 157 8.54 -12.76 -2.55
N ALA A 158 7.80 -12.51 -3.63
CA ALA A 158 8.40 -12.60 -4.97
C ALA A 158 9.30 -11.41 -5.35
N TYR A 159 9.27 -10.30 -4.58
CA TYR A 159 10.21 -9.18 -4.76
C TYR A 159 11.49 -9.36 -3.96
N MET A 160 11.42 -9.97 -2.77
CA MET A 160 12.61 -10.19 -1.92
C MET A 160 13.55 -11.28 -2.45
N GLY A 161 13.13 -12.07 -3.45
CA GLY A 161 14.00 -13.01 -4.16
C GLY A 161 14.67 -12.45 -5.42
N GLU A 162 14.36 -11.20 -5.79
CA GLU A 162 14.93 -10.48 -6.93
C GLU A 162 15.90 -9.36 -6.49
N VAL A 163 16.21 -9.27 -5.19
CA VAL A 163 17.21 -8.37 -4.59
C VAL A 163 18.44 -9.17 -4.20
#